data_AF-A0A2S8VRX5-F1
#
_entry.id   AF-A0A2S8VRX5-F1
#
_cell.length_a   1.000
_cell.length_b   1.000
_cell.length_c   1.000
_cell.angle_alpha   90.00
_cell.angle_beta   90.00
_cell.angle_gamma   90.00
#
_symmetry.space_group_name_H-M   'P 1'
#
loop_
_entity.id
_entity.type
_entity.pdbx_description
1 polymer ?
#
loop_
_entity_poly.entity_id
_entity_poly.type
_entity_poly.pdbx_seq_one_letter_code
_entity_poly.pdbx_strand_id
1 'polypeptide(L)'
;MTRSWLDAVERSWKLKLAWLCIPFLPITALAVSKHVETDSGLIAALAAIVVLGGAALPFLVGLLTQPAKKARRRALSPLQRMQMSEEADAATVSDALGIAAKTPVATLPDALQAAIAHFGAPLPRLLEPLITALGLLISVALMALAFLRDPHGLLTRWTGLTLPLDYWPAYGLVLTAALLMTLWHWLRQMHDHYVAEAKPTGRRPFPALRS
;
A
#
# COMPACT_ATOMS: atom_id res chain seq x y z
N MET A 1 -8.54 24.84 10.82
CA MET A 1 -7.96 24.29 9.58
C MET A 1 -7.88 22.76 9.52
N THR A 2 -8.47 22.01 10.46
CA THR A 2 -8.12 20.59 10.66
C THR A 2 -9.14 19.56 10.16
N ARG A 3 -10.46 19.78 10.28
CA ARG A 3 -11.46 18.77 9.87
C ARG A 3 -11.65 18.65 8.37
N SER A 4 -11.82 19.77 7.65
CA SER A 4 -12.07 19.73 6.20
C SER A 4 -10.89 19.15 5.41
N TRP A 5 -9.66 19.38 5.90
CA TRP A 5 -8.45 18.80 5.31
C TRP A 5 -8.37 17.29 5.59
N LEU A 6 -8.64 16.85 6.82
CA LEU A 6 -8.71 15.42 7.17
C LEU A 6 -9.78 14.69 6.35
N ASP A 7 -10.96 15.27 6.20
CA ASP A 7 -12.04 14.70 5.38
C ASP A 7 -11.64 14.61 3.90
N ALA A 8 -10.90 15.59 3.38
CA ALA A 8 -10.41 15.59 2.00
C ALA A 8 -9.32 14.53 1.77
N VAL A 9 -8.44 14.33 2.75
CA VAL A 9 -7.38 13.31 2.77
C VAL A 9 -8.00 11.92 2.82
N GLU A 10 -8.95 11.69 3.71
CA GLU A 10 -9.67 10.41 3.86
C GLU A 10 -10.45 10.04 2.59
N ARG A 11 -10.97 11.04 1.87
CA ARG A 11 -11.69 10.87 0.59
C ARG A 11 -10.77 10.82 -0.63
N SER A 12 -9.46 11.01 -0.48
CA SER A 12 -8.53 11.06 -1.60
C SER A 12 -8.14 9.67 -2.09
N TRP A 13 -8.66 9.29 -3.25
CA TRP A 13 -8.26 8.04 -3.91
C TRP A 13 -6.80 8.08 -4.41
N LYS A 14 -6.30 9.26 -4.80
CA LYS A 14 -4.91 9.46 -5.25
C LYS A 14 -3.92 9.18 -4.13
N LEU A 15 -4.24 9.63 -2.92
CA LEU A 15 -3.41 9.38 -1.74
C LEU A 15 -3.35 7.89 -1.43
N LYS A 16 -4.49 7.19 -1.47
CA LYS A 16 -4.55 5.74 -1.26
C LYS A 16 -3.78 4.97 -2.32
N LEU A 17 -3.85 5.41 -3.58
CA LEU A 17 -3.08 4.81 -4.68
C LEU A 17 -1.58 5.05 -4.50
N ALA A 18 -1.15 6.25 -4.13
CA ALA A 18 0.25 6.54 -3.81
C ALA A 18 0.75 5.69 -2.63
N TRP A 19 -0.13 5.42 -1.66
CA TRP A 19 0.19 4.59 -0.50
C TRP A 19 0.49 3.13 -0.86
N LEU A 20 -0.03 2.62 -1.98
CA LEU A 20 0.28 1.27 -2.47
C LEU A 20 1.77 1.10 -2.81
N CYS A 21 2.44 2.19 -3.19
CA CYS A 21 3.85 2.16 -3.58
C CYS A 21 4.81 2.23 -2.38
N ILE A 22 4.35 2.73 -1.24
CA ILE A 22 5.21 3.01 -0.07
C ILE A 22 5.95 1.77 0.45
N PRO A 23 5.34 0.57 0.55
CA PRO A 23 6.05 -0.63 0.99
C PRO A 23 7.22 -1.04 0.10
N PHE A 24 7.21 -0.65 -1.19
CA PHE A 24 8.26 -0.99 -2.14
C PHE A 24 9.47 -0.07 -2.08
N LEU A 25 9.28 1.18 -1.62
CA LEU A 25 10.33 2.16 -1.46
C LEU A 25 11.55 1.67 -0.65
N PRO A 26 11.41 1.09 0.56
CA PRO A 26 12.55 0.56 1.31
C PRO A 26 13.23 -0.62 0.60
N ILE A 27 12.47 -1.42 -0.14
CA ILE A 27 12.97 -2.59 -0.87
C ILE A 27 13.84 -2.14 -2.05
N THR A 28 13.38 -1.14 -2.79
CA THR A 28 14.11 -0.54 -3.91
C THR A 28 15.33 0.23 -3.42
N ALA A 29 15.21 0.97 -2.31
CA ALA A 29 16.32 1.62 -1.65
C ALA A 29 17.44 0.62 -1.28
N LEU A 30 17.06 -0.54 -0.71
CA LEU A 30 18.00 -1.60 -0.37
C LEU A 30 18.68 -2.20 -1.62
N ALA A 31 17.90 -2.54 -2.65
CA ALA A 31 18.43 -3.06 -3.91
C ALA A 31 19.44 -2.10 -4.55
N VAL A 32 19.10 -0.80 -4.59
CA VAL A 32 19.98 0.26 -5.09
C VAL A 32 21.28 0.35 -4.29
N SER A 33 21.19 0.32 -2.96
CA SER A 33 22.39 0.40 -2.09
C SER A 33 23.37 -0.76 -2.26
N LYS A 34 22.89 -1.92 -2.72
CA LYS A 34 23.70 -3.14 -2.87
C LYS A 34 24.25 -3.38 -4.27
N HIS A 35 23.53 -2.94 -5.30
CA HIS A 35 23.78 -3.35 -6.69
C HIS A 35 24.08 -2.19 -7.63
N VAL A 36 23.98 -0.93 -7.19
CA VAL A 36 24.56 0.20 -7.92
C VAL A 36 25.98 0.42 -7.42
N GLU A 37 26.96 0.10 -8.26
CA GLU A 37 28.34 0.58 -8.05
C GLU A 37 28.35 2.10 -8.24
N THR A 38 28.41 2.85 -7.14
CA THR A 38 28.57 4.31 -7.20
C THR A 38 29.54 4.80 -6.13
N ASP A 39 30.49 5.65 -6.54
CA ASP A 39 31.39 6.41 -5.66
C ASP A 39 30.66 7.45 -4.78
N SER A 40 29.35 7.64 -4.97
CA SER A 40 28.59 8.74 -4.37
C SER A 40 27.64 8.29 -3.26
N GLY A 41 28.00 8.58 -2.01
CA GLY A 41 27.16 8.37 -0.81
C GLY A 41 25.78 9.07 -0.83
N LEU A 42 25.50 9.91 -1.84
CA LEU A 42 24.21 10.55 -2.10
C LEU A 42 23.07 9.55 -2.36
N ILE A 43 23.34 8.45 -3.06
CA ILE A 43 22.32 7.45 -3.39
C ILE A 43 21.98 6.63 -2.14
N ALA A 44 22.98 6.27 -1.34
CA ALA A 44 22.79 5.64 -0.03
C ALA A 44 22.07 6.58 0.96
N ALA A 45 22.35 7.88 0.94
CA ALA A 45 21.65 8.88 1.73
C ALA A 45 20.19 9.06 1.30
N LEU A 46 19.89 9.06 -0.01
CA LEU A 46 18.52 9.08 -0.53
C LEU A 46 17.75 7.82 -0.14
N ALA A 47 18.37 6.64 -0.26
CA ALA A 47 17.82 5.38 0.21
C ALA A 47 17.50 5.45 1.73
N ALA A 48 18.42 5.97 2.54
CA ALA A 48 18.22 6.17 3.97
C ALA A 48 17.12 7.19 4.28
N ILE A 49 17.03 8.31 3.55
CA ILE A 49 15.98 9.33 3.70
C ILE A 49 14.61 8.78 3.32
N VAL A 50 14.52 7.91 2.32
CA VAL A 50 13.27 7.26 1.91
C VAL A 50 12.81 6.27 2.99
N VAL A 51 13.73 5.49 3.56
CA VAL A 51 13.45 4.56 4.66
C VAL A 51 13.07 5.32 5.94
N LEU A 52 13.85 6.33 6.31
CA LEU A 52 13.63 7.15 7.51
C LEU A 52 12.41 8.06 7.35
N GLY A 53 12.17 8.60 6.16
CA GLY A 53 11.01 9.45 5.84
C GLY A 53 9.71 8.65 5.84
N GLY A 54 9.73 7.41 5.33
CA GLY A 54 8.62 6.47 5.45
C GLY A 54 8.28 6.11 6.90
N ALA A 55 9.29 6.02 7.78
CA ALA A 55 9.12 5.79 9.22
C ALA A 55 8.76 7.05 10.03
N ALA A 56 9.23 8.24 9.61
CA ALA A 56 9.03 9.51 10.30
C ALA A 56 7.66 10.15 10.01
N LEU A 57 7.09 9.94 8.82
CA LEU A 57 5.73 10.39 8.50
C LEU A 57 4.70 9.92 9.54
N PRO A 58 4.63 8.61 9.88
CA PRO A 58 3.88 8.04 11.01
C PRO A 58 3.92 8.89 12.28
N PHE A 59 5.13 9.27 12.67
CA PHE A 59 5.40 9.97 13.90
C PHE A 59 4.93 11.44 13.85
N LEU A 60 5.19 12.14 12.74
CA LEU A 60 4.80 13.54 12.55
C LEU A 60 3.28 13.74 12.52
N VAL A 61 2.53 12.86 11.85
CA VAL A 61 1.06 12.94 11.84
C VAL A 61 0.48 12.50 13.18
N GLY A 62 1.11 11.54 13.88
CA GLY A 62 0.79 11.22 15.26
C GLY A 62 0.87 12.45 16.17
N LEU A 63 1.92 13.25 16.06
CA LEU A 63 2.09 14.52 16.77
C LEU A 63 1.02 15.56 16.39
N LEU A 64 0.71 15.70 15.09
CA LEU A 64 -0.28 16.67 14.61
C LEU A 64 -1.72 16.33 15.02
N THR A 65 -2.04 15.06 15.23
CA THR A 65 -3.38 14.60 15.64
C THR A 65 -3.60 14.60 17.16
N GLN A 66 -2.53 14.68 17.97
CA GLN A 66 -2.61 14.77 19.44
C GLN A 66 -3.54 15.88 19.97
N PRO A 67 -3.49 17.14 19.48
CA PRO A 67 -4.34 18.20 20.02
C PRO A 67 -5.84 17.94 19.77
N ALA A 68 -6.19 17.38 18.61
CA ALA A 68 -7.57 17.00 18.29
C ALA A 68 -8.08 15.84 19.17
N LYS A 69 -7.22 14.84 19.42
CA LYS A 69 -7.50 13.73 20.36
C LYS A 69 -7.66 14.23 21.80
N LYS A 70 -6.80 15.15 22.27
CA LYS A 70 -6.91 15.78 23.59
C LYS A 70 -8.22 16.56 23.74
N ALA A 71 -8.63 17.31 22.72
CA ALA A 71 -9.92 18.01 22.72
C ALA A 71 -11.11 17.05 22.79
N ARG A 72 -11.07 15.93 22.05
CA ARG A 72 -12.13 14.91 22.07
C ARG A 72 -12.19 14.16 23.41
N ARG A 73 -11.06 13.86 24.05
CA ARG A 73 -11.00 13.27 25.41
C ARG A 73 -11.55 14.22 26.48
N ARG A 74 -11.34 15.53 26.36
CA ARG A 74 -11.93 16.52 27.29
C ARG A 74 -13.45 16.61 27.20
N ALA A 75 -14.01 16.31 26.03
CA ALA A 75 -15.46 16.25 25.81
C ALA A 75 -16.12 14.97 26.36
N LEU A 76 -15.34 13.96 26.76
CA LEU A 76 -15.87 12.72 27.36
C LEU A 76 -16.14 12.89 28.86
N SER A 77 -17.12 12.15 29.38
CA SER A 77 -17.46 12.16 30.80
C SER A 77 -16.32 11.59 31.65
N PRO A 78 -16.19 11.98 32.93
CA PRO A 78 -15.08 11.56 33.79
C PRO A 78 -14.94 10.03 33.93
N LEU A 79 -16.08 9.32 33.99
CA LEU A 79 -16.10 7.85 34.06
C LEU A 79 -15.62 7.19 32.76
N GLN A 80 -15.98 7.75 31.60
CA GLN A 80 -15.51 7.27 30.30
C GLN A 80 -14.01 7.52 30.09
N ARG A 81 -13.47 8.58 30.71
CA ARG A 81 -12.03 8.85 30.68
C ARG A 81 -11.21 7.85 31.48
N MET A 82 -11.71 7.36 32.62
CA MET A 82 -11.03 6.36 33.45
C MET A 82 -11.02 4.95 32.83
N GLN A 83 -11.95 4.66 31.91
CA GLN A 83 -12.02 3.37 31.20
C GLN A 83 -11.16 3.31 29.94
N MET A 84 -10.56 4.43 29.49
CA MET A 84 -9.61 4.42 28.39
C MET A 84 -8.18 4.29 28.92
N SER A 85 -7.47 3.27 28.43
CA SER A 85 -6.01 3.11 28.63
C SER A 85 -5.27 4.43 28.31
N GLU A 86 -4.31 4.78 29.17
CA GLU A 86 -3.35 5.88 28.96
C GLU A 86 -2.28 5.53 27.92
N GLU A 87 -2.38 4.40 27.23
CA GLU A 87 -1.53 4.17 26.07
C GLU A 87 -1.75 5.30 25.08
N ALA A 88 -0.65 6.00 24.80
CA ALA A 88 -0.56 6.89 23.66
C ALA A 88 -0.74 6.01 22.43
N ASP A 89 -1.99 5.79 22.07
CA ASP A 89 -2.40 5.08 20.88
C ASP A 89 -2.02 6.01 19.72
N ALA A 90 -0.74 5.93 19.36
CA ALA A 90 -0.14 6.55 18.21
C ALA A 90 -0.77 5.86 17.01
N ALA A 91 -2.01 6.26 16.71
CA ALA A 91 -2.74 5.85 15.53
C ALA A 91 -1.75 5.96 14.38
N THR A 92 -1.52 4.83 13.71
CA THR A 92 -0.54 4.76 12.63
C THR A 92 -0.92 5.80 11.59
N VAL A 93 0.03 6.30 10.79
CA VAL A 93 -0.31 7.29 9.76
C VAL A 93 -1.39 6.81 8.81
N SER A 94 -1.44 5.49 8.55
CA SER A 94 -2.52 4.85 7.83
C SER A 94 -3.90 5.07 8.46
N ASP A 95 -3.99 5.00 9.79
CA ASP A 95 -5.25 5.23 10.52
C ASP A 95 -5.59 6.71 10.57
N ALA A 96 -4.60 7.57 10.77
CA ALA A 96 -4.79 9.02 10.83
C ALA A 96 -5.17 9.64 9.47
N LEU A 97 -4.68 9.07 8.36
CA LEU A 97 -5.00 9.49 7.00
C LEU A 97 -6.17 8.69 6.39
N GLY A 98 -6.82 7.80 7.15
CA GLY A 98 -7.97 7.02 6.66
C GLY A 98 -7.63 6.13 5.45
N ILE A 99 -6.41 5.62 5.38
CA ILE A 99 -5.90 4.85 4.24
C ILE A 99 -6.56 3.48 4.17
N ALA A 100 -6.82 2.89 5.34
CA ALA A 100 -7.57 1.65 5.46
C ALA A 100 -9.05 1.83 5.12
N ALA A 101 -9.61 3.04 5.31
CA ALA A 101 -10.97 3.35 4.90
C ALA A 101 -11.05 3.31 3.37
N LYS A 102 -12.12 2.74 2.81
CA LYS A 102 -12.36 2.78 1.36
C LYS A 102 -12.95 4.14 1.00
N THR A 103 -12.52 4.74 -0.12
CA THR A 103 -13.08 6.03 -0.56
C THR A 103 -14.56 5.89 -0.90
N PRO A 104 -15.41 6.91 -0.73
CA PRO A 104 -16.79 6.83 -1.22
C PRO A 104 -16.85 6.63 -2.74
N VAL A 105 -17.69 5.73 -3.26
CA VAL A 105 -17.83 5.48 -4.72
C VAL A 105 -18.08 6.78 -5.50
N ALA A 106 -18.90 7.68 -4.95
CA ALA A 106 -19.26 8.95 -5.57
C ALA A 106 -18.07 9.91 -5.79
N THR A 107 -16.94 9.69 -5.11
CA THR A 107 -15.73 10.51 -5.24
C THR A 107 -14.71 9.90 -6.22
N LEU A 108 -14.98 8.71 -6.74
CA LEU A 108 -14.11 8.03 -7.69
C LEU A 108 -14.42 8.49 -9.12
N PRO A 109 -13.40 8.74 -9.95
CA PRO A 109 -13.60 8.96 -11.39
C PRO A 109 -14.14 7.69 -12.06
N ASP A 110 -14.91 7.86 -13.13
CA ASP A 110 -15.61 6.78 -13.83
C ASP A 110 -14.67 5.67 -14.31
N ALA A 111 -13.48 6.04 -14.80
CA ALA A 111 -12.45 5.08 -15.21
C ALA A 111 -12.00 4.17 -14.05
N LEU A 112 -11.91 4.72 -12.83
CA LEU A 112 -11.52 3.94 -11.65
C LEU A 112 -12.68 3.07 -11.16
N GLN A 113 -13.92 3.56 -11.23
CA GLN A 113 -15.11 2.73 -10.98
C GLN A 113 -15.19 1.55 -11.96
N ALA A 114 -14.92 1.78 -13.25
CA ALA A 114 -14.87 0.73 -14.26
C ALA A 114 -13.74 -0.28 -14.01
N ALA A 115 -12.55 0.21 -13.64
CA ALA A 115 -11.41 -0.65 -13.29
C ALA A 115 -11.73 -1.53 -12.07
N ILE A 116 -12.37 -0.99 -11.03
CA ILE A 116 -12.78 -1.76 -9.84
C ILE A 116 -13.85 -2.79 -10.20
N ALA A 117 -14.82 -2.41 -11.04
CA ALA A 117 -15.87 -3.32 -11.46
C ALA A 117 -15.35 -4.48 -12.30
N HIS A 118 -14.38 -4.23 -13.19
CA HIS A 118 -13.87 -5.24 -14.12
C HIS A 118 -12.72 -6.06 -13.52
N PHE A 119 -11.67 -5.41 -13.03
CA PHE A 119 -10.46 -6.09 -12.52
C PHE A 119 -10.58 -6.51 -11.05
N GLY A 120 -11.46 -5.84 -10.28
CA GLY A 120 -11.74 -6.21 -8.89
C GLY A 120 -12.78 -7.32 -8.74
N ALA A 121 -13.43 -7.75 -9.82
CA ALA A 121 -14.43 -8.81 -9.79
C ALA A 121 -13.84 -10.13 -9.25
N PRO A 122 -14.64 -10.95 -8.55
CA PRO A 122 -14.18 -12.23 -8.02
C PRO A 122 -13.73 -13.15 -9.14
N LEU A 123 -12.54 -13.73 -9.00
CA LEU A 123 -12.05 -14.73 -9.93
C LEU A 123 -12.76 -16.08 -9.73
N PRO A 124 -12.71 -16.95 -10.75
CA PRO A 124 -13.08 -18.35 -10.60
C PRO A 124 -12.34 -18.99 -9.41
N ARG A 125 -13.05 -19.82 -8.63
CA ARG A 125 -12.53 -20.45 -7.40
C ARG A 125 -11.19 -21.17 -7.56
N LEU A 126 -10.88 -21.66 -8.77
CA LEU A 126 -9.62 -22.36 -9.07
C LEU A 126 -8.45 -21.41 -9.34
N LEU A 127 -8.71 -20.20 -9.81
CA LEU A 127 -7.66 -19.22 -10.15
C LEU A 127 -7.23 -18.39 -8.94
N GLU A 128 -8.12 -18.18 -7.99
CA GLU A 128 -7.83 -17.44 -6.75
C GLU A 128 -6.60 -17.96 -5.97
N PRO A 129 -6.49 -19.27 -5.63
CA PRO A 129 -5.32 -19.77 -4.93
C PRO A 129 -4.05 -19.69 -5.79
N LEU A 130 -4.17 -19.86 -7.12
CA LEU A 130 -3.04 -19.78 -8.05
C LEU A 130 -2.46 -18.36 -8.12
N ILE A 131 -3.31 -17.35 -8.23
CA ILE A 131 -2.91 -15.93 -8.22
C ILE A 131 -2.31 -15.55 -6.87
N THR A 132 -2.87 -16.05 -5.76
CA THR A 132 -2.32 -15.83 -4.43
C THR A 132 -0.93 -16.44 -4.28
N ALA A 133 -0.75 -17.69 -4.72
CA ALA A 133 0.55 -18.37 -4.72
C ALA A 133 1.59 -17.65 -5.59
N LEU A 134 1.17 -17.18 -6.78
CA LEU A 134 2.02 -16.38 -7.66
C LEU A 134 2.45 -15.07 -7.00
N GLY A 135 1.55 -14.38 -6.30
CA GLY A 135 1.86 -13.16 -5.56
C GLY A 135 2.88 -13.38 -4.44
N LEU A 136 2.75 -14.49 -3.71
CA LEU A 136 3.75 -14.89 -2.71
C LEU A 136 5.11 -15.16 -3.35
N LEU A 137 5.13 -15.91 -4.46
CA LEU A 137 6.37 -16.23 -5.17
C LEU A 137 7.06 -14.97 -5.71
N ILE A 138 6.30 -14.03 -6.27
CA ILE A 138 6.82 -12.73 -6.71
C ILE A 138 7.40 -11.95 -5.53
N SER A 139 6.74 -11.96 -4.37
CA SER A 139 7.21 -11.26 -3.18
C SER A 139 8.52 -11.86 -2.65
N VAL A 140 8.61 -13.20 -2.61
CA VAL A 140 9.84 -13.91 -2.22
C VAL A 140 10.97 -13.63 -3.22
N ALA A 141 10.67 -13.64 -4.52
CA ALA A 141 11.65 -13.31 -5.56
C ALA A 141 12.15 -11.87 -5.43
N LEU A 142 11.26 -10.90 -5.18
CA LEU A 142 11.62 -9.49 -4.98
C LEU A 142 12.52 -9.32 -3.75
N MET A 143 12.20 -10.02 -2.66
CA MET A 143 13.06 -10.06 -1.46
C MET A 143 14.42 -10.66 -1.75
N ALA A 144 14.46 -11.82 -2.42
CA ALA A 144 15.72 -12.46 -2.78
C ALA A 144 16.60 -11.54 -3.65
N LEU A 145 16.02 -10.87 -4.65
CA LEU A 145 16.72 -9.92 -5.51
C LEU A 145 17.21 -8.67 -4.77
N ALA A 146 16.50 -8.21 -3.74
CA ALA A 146 16.89 -7.03 -2.96
C ALA A 146 17.92 -7.36 -1.86
N PHE A 147 17.89 -8.57 -1.29
CA PHE A 147 18.72 -8.94 -0.14
C PHE A 147 19.99 -9.70 -0.50
N LEU A 148 19.97 -10.55 -1.53
CA LEU A 148 21.13 -11.34 -1.92
C LEU A 148 22.15 -10.48 -2.67
N ARG A 149 23.43 -10.69 -2.39
CA ARG A 149 24.52 -9.95 -3.04
C ARG A 149 24.73 -10.36 -4.50
N ASP A 150 24.44 -11.62 -4.83
CA ASP A 150 24.52 -12.18 -6.18
C ASP A 150 23.39 -13.20 -6.42
N PRO A 151 22.14 -12.72 -6.62
CA PRO A 151 20.99 -13.60 -6.80
C PRO A 151 21.05 -14.40 -8.10
N HIS A 152 21.55 -13.79 -9.19
CA HIS A 152 21.64 -14.45 -10.50
C HIS A 152 22.70 -15.55 -10.51
N GLY A 153 23.87 -15.31 -9.91
CA GLY A 153 24.90 -16.34 -9.82
C GLY A 153 24.52 -17.48 -8.87
N LEU A 154 23.70 -17.23 -7.85
CA LEU A 154 23.15 -18.29 -6.99
C LEU A 154 22.16 -19.16 -7.77
N LEU A 155 21.22 -18.55 -8.50
CA LEU A 155 20.27 -19.24 -9.37
C LEU A 155 20.98 -20.05 -10.47
N THR A 156 21.99 -19.46 -11.11
CA THR A 156 22.77 -20.11 -12.17
C THR A 156 23.53 -21.32 -11.64
N ARG A 157 24.15 -21.21 -10.45
CA ARG A 157 24.83 -22.34 -9.79
C ARG A 157 23.88 -23.47 -9.42
N TRP A 158 22.66 -23.12 -9.00
CA TRP A 158 21.69 -24.11 -8.54
C TRP A 158 20.95 -24.82 -9.68
N THR A 159 20.62 -24.08 -10.74
CA THR A 159 19.83 -24.60 -11.88
C THR A 159 20.70 -25.03 -13.06
N GLY A 160 21.97 -24.63 -13.10
CA GLY A 160 22.86 -24.80 -14.25
C GLY A 160 22.49 -23.92 -15.45
N LEU A 161 21.49 -23.05 -15.32
CA LEU A 161 20.96 -22.21 -16.39
C LEU A 161 21.39 -20.75 -16.19
N THR A 162 22.02 -20.18 -17.21
CA THR A 162 22.31 -18.74 -17.25
C THR A 162 21.02 -17.98 -17.56
N LEU A 163 20.63 -17.08 -16.66
CA LEU A 163 19.49 -16.20 -16.88
C LEU A 163 19.76 -15.26 -18.06
N PRO A 164 18.80 -15.09 -18.99
CA PRO A 164 18.98 -14.25 -20.18
C PRO A 164 18.89 -12.74 -19.91
N LEU A 165 18.55 -12.34 -18.67
CA LEU A 165 18.30 -10.96 -18.27
C LEU A 165 19.35 -10.51 -17.25
N ASP A 166 19.87 -9.29 -17.44
CA ASP A 166 20.67 -8.59 -16.45
C ASP A 166 19.85 -8.30 -15.17
N TYR A 167 20.55 -7.99 -14.06
CA TYR A 167 19.93 -7.75 -12.75
C TYR A 167 18.82 -6.69 -12.78
N TRP A 168 19.08 -5.51 -13.34
CA TRP A 168 18.13 -4.39 -13.31
C TRP A 168 16.84 -4.64 -14.10
N PRO A 169 16.89 -5.17 -15.34
CA PRO A 169 15.69 -5.63 -16.04
C PRO A 169 14.92 -6.70 -15.26
N ALA A 170 15.60 -7.70 -14.69
CA ALA A 170 14.94 -8.74 -13.90
C ALA A 170 14.26 -8.17 -12.64
N TYR A 171 14.96 -7.31 -11.90
CA TYR A 171 14.41 -6.60 -10.74
C TYR A 171 13.20 -5.74 -11.11
N GLY A 172 13.29 -4.97 -12.20
CA GLY A 172 12.21 -4.12 -12.68
C GLY A 172 10.95 -4.91 -13.05
N LEU A 173 11.11 -6.06 -13.72
CA LEU A 173 9.99 -6.94 -14.06
C LEU A 173 9.30 -7.49 -12.80
N VAL A 174 10.08 -8.00 -11.85
CA VAL A 174 9.54 -8.55 -10.60
C VAL A 174 8.88 -7.46 -9.74
N LEU A 175 9.47 -6.27 -9.66
CA LEU A 175 8.88 -5.12 -8.96
C LEU A 175 7.56 -4.69 -9.61
N THR A 176 7.52 -4.61 -10.94
CA THR A 176 6.30 -4.25 -11.69
C THR A 176 5.21 -5.29 -11.47
N ALA A 177 5.55 -6.58 -11.51
CA ALA A 177 4.62 -7.66 -11.22
C ALA A 177 4.08 -7.57 -9.78
N ALA A 178 4.93 -7.25 -8.81
CA ALA A 178 4.52 -7.06 -7.42
C ALA A 178 3.55 -5.87 -7.28
N LEU A 179 3.84 -4.73 -7.92
CA LEU A 179 2.96 -3.56 -7.93
C LEU A 179 1.60 -3.86 -8.56
N LEU A 180 1.58 -4.57 -9.69
CA LEU A 180 0.34 -4.99 -10.35
C LEU A 180 -0.49 -5.92 -9.46
N MET A 181 0.15 -6.85 -8.76
CA MET A 181 -0.51 -7.75 -7.81
C MET A 181 -1.11 -6.99 -6.63
N THR A 182 -0.38 -6.04 -6.04
CA THR A 182 -0.89 -5.18 -4.96
C THR A 182 -2.04 -4.30 -5.44
N LEU A 183 -1.93 -3.73 -6.63
CA LEU A 183 -3.00 -2.94 -7.25
C LEU A 183 -4.26 -3.78 -7.47
N TRP A 184 -4.11 -4.98 -8.04
CA TRP A 184 -5.21 -5.91 -8.25
C TRP A 184 -5.90 -6.28 -6.93
N HIS A 185 -5.13 -6.63 -5.89
CA HIS A 185 -5.69 -6.95 -4.58
C HIS A 185 -6.45 -5.75 -3.98
N TRP A 186 -5.91 -4.54 -4.12
CA TRP A 186 -6.58 -3.31 -3.68
C TRP A 186 -7.90 -3.07 -4.42
N LEU A 187 -7.92 -3.25 -5.74
CA LEU A 187 -9.14 -3.15 -6.57
C LEU A 187 -10.19 -4.19 -6.14
N ARG A 188 -9.77 -5.43 -5.87
CA ARG A 188 -10.66 -6.49 -5.40
C ARG A 188 -11.30 -6.17 -4.05
N GLN A 189 -10.51 -5.71 -3.08
CA GLN A 189 -11.05 -5.28 -1.79
C GLN A 189 -12.03 -4.11 -1.93
N MET A 190 -11.78 -3.18 -2.86
CA MET A 190 -12.71 -2.08 -3.15
C MET A 190 -14.01 -2.61 -3.76
N HIS A 191 -13.91 -3.56 -4.69
CA HIS A 191 -15.06 -4.21 -5.31
C HIS A 191 -15.95 -4.89 -4.27
N ASP A 192 -15.36 -5.75 -3.43
CA ASP A 192 -16.08 -6.49 -2.39
C ASP A 192 -16.76 -5.53 -1.40
N HIS A 193 -16.07 -4.45 -1.02
CA HIS A 193 -16.62 -3.42 -0.14
C HIS A 193 -17.86 -2.72 -0.74
N TYR A 194 -17.78 -2.27 -2.00
CA TYR A 194 -18.91 -1.55 -2.61
C TYR A 194 -20.08 -2.46 -2.96
N VAL A 195 -19.83 -3.72 -3.34
CA VAL A 195 -20.88 -4.72 -3.51
C VAL A 195 -21.58 -4.98 -2.17
N ALA A 196 -20.82 -5.09 -1.07
CA ALA A 196 -21.38 -5.27 0.27
C ALA A 196 -22.20 -4.06 0.73
N GLU A 197 -21.74 -2.83 0.47
CA GLU A 197 -22.43 -1.59 0.81
C GLU A 197 -23.74 -1.40 0.01
N ALA A 198 -23.74 -1.84 -1.24
CA ALA A 198 -24.89 -1.73 -2.13
C ALA A 198 -25.99 -2.79 -1.85
N LYS A 199 -25.60 -3.97 -1.33
CA LYS A 199 -26.51 -5.10 -1.03
C LYS A 199 -27.71 -4.73 -0.13
N PRO A 200 -27.57 -4.04 1.02
CA PRO A 200 -28.70 -3.69 1.88
C PRO A 200 -29.61 -2.60 1.30
N THR A 201 -29.09 -1.75 0.41
CA THR A 201 -29.84 -0.61 -0.15
C THR A 201 -30.48 -0.91 -1.50
N GLY A 202 -30.20 -2.08 -2.10
CA GLY A 202 -30.65 -2.44 -3.45
C GLY A 202 -30.08 -1.52 -4.55
N ARG A 203 -29.12 -0.66 -4.20
CA ARG A 203 -28.46 0.24 -5.16
C ARG A 203 -27.50 -0.55 -6.03
N ARG A 204 -27.17 -0.03 -7.21
CA ARG A 204 -26.08 -0.60 -8.01
C ARG A 204 -24.73 -0.18 -7.40
N PRO A 205 -23.76 -1.11 -7.30
CA PRO A 205 -22.46 -0.81 -6.68
C PRO A 205 -21.60 0.16 -7.51
N PHE A 206 -21.78 0.17 -8.84
CA PHE A 206 -21.00 1.02 -9.76
C PHE A 206 -21.94 1.80 -10.69
N PRO A 207 -22.29 3.06 -10.35
CA PRO A 207 -23.23 3.86 -11.13
C PRO A 207 -22.69 4.25 -12.52
N ALA A 208 -21.37 4.36 -12.69
CA ALA A 208 -20.72 4.76 -13.95
C ALA A 208 -20.83 3.74 -15.10
N LEU A 209 -21.14 2.46 -14.84
CA LEU A 209 -21.25 1.42 -15.89
C LEU A 209 -22.57 1.47 -16.69
N ARG A 210 -23.27 2.61 -16.68
CA ARG A 210 -24.55 2.80 -17.36
C ARG A 210 -24.47 3.68 -18.62
N SER A 211 -23.39 4.45 -18.77
CA SER A 211 -23.19 5.38 -19.89
C SER A 211 -22.67 4.65 -21.13
#